data_AF-A0A3D4VXP7-F1
#
_entry.id   AF-A0A3D4VXP7-F1
#
_cell.length_a   1.000
_cell.length_b   1.000
_cell.length_c   1.000
_cell.angle_alpha   90.00
_cell.angle_beta   90.00
_cell.angle_gamma   90.00
#
_symmetry.space_group_name_H-M   'P 1'
#
loop_
_entity.id
_entity.type
_entity.pdbx_description
1 polymer ?
#
loop_
_entity_poly.entity_id
_entity_poly.type
_entity_poly.pdbx_seq_one_letter_code
_entity_poly.pdbx_strand_id
1 'polypeptide(L)'
;MSGQSPVSPARKLHDADVVYLYDGSFEGFLCCVFESFAQHELPFAVWTPERETATLYPVKEISTDHAKARRVFASFRAKLGEETESLVTRDFLSGWEDKELRLIRFLHLAFAL
;
A
#
# COMPACT_ATOMS: atom_id res chain seq x y z
N MET A 1 -22.88 0.30 -33.56
CA MET A 1 -21.43 0.01 -33.61
C MET A 1 -20.96 -0.26 -32.20
N SER A 2 -20.47 -1.47 -31.92
CA SER A 2 -20.08 -1.90 -30.57
C SER A 2 -18.62 -1.51 -30.33
N GLY A 3 -18.38 -0.61 -29.38
CA GLY A 3 -17.04 -0.25 -28.93
C GLY A 3 -16.54 -1.31 -27.96
N GLN A 4 -15.64 -2.19 -28.43
CA GLN A 4 -14.85 -3.02 -27.53
C GLN A 4 -13.74 -2.13 -26.94
N SER A 5 -13.92 -1.72 -25.68
CA SER A 5 -12.81 -1.20 -24.89
C SER A 5 -11.77 -2.31 -24.70
N PRO A 6 -10.47 -2.08 -24.98
CA PRO A 6 -9.46 -3.09 -24.70
C PRO A 6 -9.29 -3.18 -23.18
N VAL A 7 -9.77 -4.26 -22.58
CA VAL A 7 -9.43 -4.63 -21.21
C VAL A 7 -7.94 -4.94 -21.22
N SER A 8 -7.13 -4.03 -20.70
CA SER A 8 -5.69 -4.26 -20.53
C SER A 8 -5.50 -5.48 -19.62
N PRO A 9 -4.57 -6.40 -19.94
CA PRO A 9 -4.34 -7.58 -19.12
C PRO A 9 -3.96 -7.13 -17.70
N ALA A 10 -4.58 -7.74 -16.69
CA ALA A 10 -4.27 -7.46 -15.29
C ALA A 10 -2.78 -7.70 -15.05
N ARG A 11 -2.07 -6.67 -14.56
CA ARG A 11 -0.63 -6.74 -14.26
C ARG A 11 -0.40 -7.74 -13.13
N LYS A 12 0.63 -8.57 -13.22
CA LYS A 12 1.01 -9.46 -12.11
C LYS A 12 1.72 -8.64 -11.03
N LEU A 13 1.55 -9.04 -9.76
CA LEU A 13 2.32 -8.48 -8.66
C LEU A 13 3.81 -8.69 -8.92
N HIS A 14 4.61 -7.64 -8.74
CA HIS A 14 6.06 -7.66 -8.96
C HIS A 14 6.77 -6.80 -7.92
N ASP A 15 8.04 -7.10 -7.64
CA ASP A 15 8.90 -6.17 -6.91
C ASP A 15 9.25 -4.98 -7.82
N ALA A 16 9.18 -3.76 -7.29
CA ALA A 16 9.47 -2.54 -8.02
C ALA A 16 10.64 -1.77 -7.39
N ASP A 17 11.48 -1.23 -8.26
CA ASP A 17 12.62 -0.36 -7.93
C ASP A 17 12.13 1.06 -7.60
N VAL A 18 11.20 1.19 -6.65
CA VAL A 18 10.60 2.46 -6.22
C VAL A 18 10.54 2.52 -4.70
N VAL A 19 10.83 3.70 -4.15
CA VAL A 19 10.62 4.00 -2.74
C VAL A 19 9.39 4.87 -2.60
N TYR A 20 8.45 4.47 -1.75
CA TYR A 20 7.32 5.33 -1.40
C TYR A 20 7.71 6.25 -0.24
N LEU A 21 7.43 7.55 -0.35
CA LEU A 21 7.60 8.53 0.71
C LEU A 21 6.23 9.10 1.09
N TYR A 22 5.86 9.04 2.37
CA TYR A 22 4.56 9.52 2.86
C TYR A 22 4.70 10.23 4.21
N ASP A 23 3.66 10.91 4.67
CA ASP A 23 3.68 11.80 5.84
C ASP A 23 3.74 11.10 7.23
N GLY A 24 3.88 9.78 7.30
CA GLY A 24 3.91 9.02 8.55
C GLY A 24 2.54 8.77 9.21
N SER A 25 1.45 9.29 8.65
CA SER A 25 0.09 9.06 9.15
C SER A 25 -0.46 7.69 8.77
N PHE A 26 -1.41 7.16 9.55
CA PHE A 26 -2.06 5.90 9.18
C PHE A 26 -2.80 6.02 7.85
N GLU A 27 -3.48 7.14 7.61
CA GLU A 27 -4.17 7.43 6.36
C GLU A 27 -3.22 7.52 5.17
N GLY A 28 -2.05 8.13 5.35
CA GLY A 28 -0.99 8.16 4.34
C GLY A 28 -0.45 6.76 4.03
N PHE A 29 -0.26 5.93 5.05
CA PHE A 29 0.10 4.52 4.85
C PHE A 29 -0.98 3.75 4.07
N LEU A 30 -2.27 3.97 4.36
CA LEU A 30 -3.35 3.36 3.57
C LEU A 30 -3.36 3.85 2.12
N CYS A 31 -2.87 5.06 1.84
CA CYS A 31 -2.64 5.53 0.48
C CYS A 31 -1.46 4.81 -0.20
N CYS A 32 -0.39 4.49 0.53
CA CYS A 32 0.69 3.62 0.04
C CYS A 32 0.17 2.23 -0.33
N VAL A 33 -0.70 1.64 0.51
CA VAL A 33 -1.40 0.37 0.20
C VAL A 33 -2.21 0.52 -1.08
N PHE A 34 -3.03 1.58 -1.20
CA PHE A 34 -3.80 1.81 -2.42
C PHE A 34 -2.92 1.85 -3.67
N GLU A 35 -1.83 2.62 -3.63
CA GLU A 35 -0.92 2.77 -4.76
C GLU A 35 -0.27 1.44 -5.16
N SER A 36 0.22 0.69 -4.18
CA SER A 36 0.82 -0.63 -4.38
C SER A 36 -0.15 -1.62 -5.04
N PHE A 37 -1.42 -1.61 -4.64
CA PHE A 37 -2.47 -2.40 -5.30
C PHE A 37 -2.81 -1.89 -6.70
N ALA A 38 -2.90 -0.57 -6.89
CA ALA A 38 -3.22 0.02 -8.19
C ALA A 38 -2.13 -0.26 -9.25
N GLN A 39 -0.86 -0.24 -8.84
CA GLN A 39 0.27 -0.55 -9.72
C GLN A 39 0.59 -2.04 -9.80
N HIS A 40 -0.02 -2.87 -8.95
CA HIS A 40 0.33 -4.28 -8.75
C HIS A 40 1.83 -4.43 -8.49
N GLU A 41 2.37 -3.66 -7.55
CA GLU A 41 3.80 -3.61 -7.25
C GLU A 41 4.08 -3.65 -5.74
N LEU A 42 5.19 -4.26 -5.35
CA LEU A 42 5.77 -4.15 -4.02
C LEU A 42 6.90 -3.13 -4.08
N PRO A 43 6.80 -1.97 -3.40
CA PRO A 43 7.89 -1.00 -3.40
C PRO A 43 9.13 -1.59 -2.72
N PHE A 44 10.31 -1.10 -3.11
CA PHE A 44 11.57 -1.47 -2.47
C PHE A 44 11.58 -1.11 -0.98
N ALA A 45 11.09 0.10 -0.66
CA ALA A 45 10.95 0.59 0.71
C ALA A 45 9.78 1.58 0.83
N VAL A 46 9.33 1.80 2.06
CA VAL A 46 8.35 2.84 2.41
C VAL A 46 8.95 3.68 3.54
N TRP A 47 9.09 4.98 3.31
CA TRP A 47 9.73 5.91 4.23
C TRP A 47 8.78 7.02 4.66
N THR A 48 9.10 7.60 5.80
CA THR A 48 8.61 8.90 6.25
C THR A 48 9.73 9.93 6.11
N PRO A 49 9.45 11.24 6.08
CA PRO A 49 10.47 12.29 6.03
C PRO A 49 11.55 12.14 7.12
N GLU A 50 11.17 11.64 8.31
CA GLU A 50 12.09 11.44 9.43
C GLU A 50 13.04 10.25 9.24
N ARG A 51 12.70 9.32 8.34
CA ARG A 51 13.44 8.08 8.07
C ARG A 51 14.00 8.02 6.65
N GLU A 52 13.88 9.09 5.89
CA GLU A 52 14.41 9.18 4.54
C GLU A 52 15.93 8.96 4.55
N THR A 53 16.42 8.13 3.63
CA THR A 53 17.85 7.84 3.46
C THR A 53 18.25 7.98 2.00
N ALA A 54 19.54 8.07 1.72
CA ALA A 54 20.02 8.12 0.35
C ALA A 54 19.68 6.83 -0.41
N THR A 55 19.14 6.96 -1.62
CA THR A 55 18.81 5.82 -2.50
C THR A 55 19.12 6.15 -3.95
N LEU A 56 19.40 5.11 -4.73
CA LEU A 56 19.52 5.17 -6.18
C LEU A 56 18.18 4.90 -6.88
N TYR A 57 17.19 4.41 -6.15
CA TYR A 57 15.85 4.18 -6.68
C TYR A 57 15.02 5.49 -6.69
N PRO A 58 14.15 5.67 -7.69
CA PRO A 58 13.21 6.78 -7.69
C PRO A 58 12.36 6.80 -6.42
N VAL A 59 12.22 7.99 -5.84
CA VAL A 59 11.30 8.26 -4.73
C VAL A 59 9.98 8.75 -5.31
N LYS A 60 8.89 8.13 -4.88
CA LYS A 60 7.52 8.51 -5.21
C LYS A 60 6.83 9.03 -3.96
N GLU A 61 6.52 10.31 -3.96
CA GLU A 61 5.70 10.92 -2.92
C GLU A 61 4.25 10.45 -3.03
N ILE A 62 3.73 9.93 -1.91
CA ILE A 62 2.35 9.48 -1.78
C ILE A 62 1.60 10.46 -0.89
N SER A 63 0.80 11.34 -1.51
CA SER A 63 -0.02 12.29 -0.78
C SER A 63 -1.20 11.60 -0.08
N THR A 64 -1.48 12.02 1.15
CA THR A 64 -2.61 11.52 1.93
C THR A 64 -3.94 11.99 1.33
N ASP A 65 -4.78 11.01 0.96
CA ASP A 65 -6.15 11.21 0.49
C ASP A 65 -7.09 10.42 1.41
N HIS A 66 -7.81 11.12 2.28
CA HIS A 66 -8.71 10.51 3.26
C HIS A 66 -9.83 9.67 2.62
N ALA A 67 -10.27 10.00 1.40
CA ALA A 67 -11.29 9.22 0.72
C ALA A 67 -10.73 7.88 0.23
N LYS A 68 -9.50 7.86 -0.30
CA LYS A 68 -8.78 6.62 -0.64
C LYS A 68 -8.50 5.79 0.60
N ALA A 69 -7.93 6.41 1.64
CA ALA A 69 -7.62 5.75 2.91
C ALA A 69 -8.85 5.06 3.50
N ARG A 70 -9.98 5.78 3.58
CA ARG A 70 -11.25 5.22 4.09
C ARG A 70 -11.74 4.03 3.27
N ARG A 71 -11.59 4.07 1.94
CA ARG A 71 -11.96 2.94 1.06
C ARG A 71 -11.09 1.71 1.29
N VAL A 72 -9.77 1.90 1.43
CA VAL A 72 -8.84 0.81 1.75
C VAL A 72 -9.19 0.22 3.12
N PHE A 73 -9.33 1.05 4.14
CA PHE A 73 -9.62 0.59 5.49
C PHE A 73 -10.93 -0.19 5.59
N ALA A 74 -12.02 0.34 4.98
CA ALA A 74 -13.31 -0.35 4.94
C ALA A 74 -13.24 -1.71 4.22
N SER A 75 -12.29 -1.89 3.29
CA SER A 75 -12.12 -3.15 2.57
C SER A 75 -11.56 -4.27 3.45
N PHE A 76 -10.81 -3.95 4.52
CA PHE A 76 -10.23 -4.95 5.42
C PHE A 76 -11.33 -5.77 6.08
N ARG A 77 -12.26 -5.13 6.80
CA ARG A 77 -13.38 -5.83 7.41
C ARG A 77 -14.27 -6.53 6.39
N ALA A 78 -14.57 -5.84 5.29
CA ALA A 78 -15.51 -6.35 4.29
C ALA A 78 -15.01 -7.59 3.56
N LYS A 79 -13.70 -7.76 3.40
CA LYS A 79 -13.11 -8.85 2.60
C LYS A 79 -12.24 -9.81 3.41
N LEU A 80 -11.61 -9.35 4.48
CA LEU A 80 -10.61 -10.09 5.26
C LEU A 80 -11.04 -10.29 6.73
N GLY A 81 -12.22 -9.80 7.13
CA GLY A 81 -12.74 -9.90 8.50
C GLY A 81 -12.19 -8.86 9.48
N GLU A 82 -12.83 -8.78 10.65
CA GLU A 82 -12.55 -7.77 11.70
C GLU A 82 -11.15 -7.92 12.32
N GLU A 83 -10.66 -9.15 12.47
CA GLU A 83 -9.30 -9.41 12.98
C GLU A 83 -8.21 -8.74 12.14
N THR A 84 -8.38 -8.72 10.81
CA THR A 84 -7.42 -8.09 9.90
C THR A 84 -7.36 -6.57 10.09
N GLU A 85 -8.51 -5.92 10.28
CA GLU A 85 -8.59 -4.48 10.57
C GLU A 85 -7.82 -4.13 11.85
N SER A 86 -8.04 -4.91 12.92
CA SER A 86 -7.36 -4.74 14.21
C SER A 86 -5.85 -4.98 14.11
N LEU A 87 -5.45 -6.05 13.42
CA LEU A 87 -4.05 -6.41 13.23
C LEU A 87 -3.28 -5.30 12.50
N VAL A 88 -3.80 -4.83 11.36
CA VAL A 88 -3.12 -3.79 10.54
C VAL A 88 -2.97 -2.50 11.34
N THR A 89 -4.00 -2.09 12.07
CA THR A 89 -3.98 -0.87 12.89
C THR A 89 -2.93 -0.98 14.00
N ARG A 90 -2.92 -2.09 14.75
CA ARG A 90 -1.97 -2.32 15.84
C ARG A 90 -0.53 -2.40 15.33
N ASP A 91 -0.30 -3.15 14.26
CA ASP A 91 1.03 -3.38 13.72
C ASP A 91 1.58 -2.11 13.05
N PHE A 92 0.72 -1.26 12.47
CA PHE A 92 1.13 0.08 12.03
C PHE A 92 1.61 0.95 13.19
N LEU A 93 1.00 0.84 14.36
CA LEU A 93 1.43 1.56 15.56
C LEU A 93 2.65 0.91 16.25
N SER A 94 3.14 -0.21 15.74
CA SER A 94 4.36 -0.83 16.27
C SER A 94 5.60 0.02 15.97
N GLY A 95 6.63 -0.14 16.80
CA GLY A 95 7.95 0.45 16.58
C GLY A 95 8.85 -0.35 15.65
N TRP A 96 8.33 -1.38 14.96
CA TRP A 96 9.15 -2.27 14.14
C TRP A 96 9.69 -1.55 12.91
N GLU A 97 10.95 -1.86 12.58
CA GLU A 97 11.55 -1.45 11.31
C GLU A 97 10.82 -2.13 10.14
N ASP A 98 10.65 -1.39 9.05
CA ASP A 98 9.98 -1.82 7.82
C ASP A 98 8.53 -2.32 7.99
N LYS A 99 7.84 -1.92 9.06
CA LYS A 99 6.45 -2.34 9.32
C LYS A 99 5.52 -2.05 8.14
N GLU A 100 5.67 -0.92 7.47
CA GLU A 100 4.85 -0.52 6.33
C GLU A 100 5.00 -1.51 5.16
N LEU A 101 6.24 -1.86 4.82
CA LEU A 101 6.53 -2.81 3.74
C LEU A 101 6.01 -4.21 4.09
N ARG A 102 6.18 -4.65 5.34
CA ARG A 102 5.66 -5.93 5.82
C ARG A 102 4.13 -5.98 5.75
N LEU A 103 3.46 -4.90 6.17
CA LEU A 103 2.01 -4.78 6.10
C LEU A 103 1.51 -4.78 4.65
N ILE A 104 2.17 -4.08 3.73
CA ILE A 104 1.81 -4.11 2.30
C ILE A 104 1.91 -5.55 1.75
N ARG A 105 3.02 -6.25 2.02
CA ARG A 105 3.19 -7.66 1.62
C ARG A 105 2.12 -8.57 2.21
N PHE A 106 1.84 -8.42 3.50
CA PHE A 106 0.78 -9.16 4.18
C PHE A 106 -0.59 -8.92 3.54
N LEU A 107 -0.92 -7.67 3.22
CA LEU A 107 -2.19 -7.32 2.59
C LEU A 107 -2.31 -7.91 1.19
N HIS A 108 -1.27 -7.85 0.36
CA HIS A 108 -1.26 -8.52 -0.96
C HIS A 108 -1.50 -10.02 -0.84
N LEU A 109 -0.88 -10.68 0.15
CA LEU A 109 -1.13 -12.10 0.42
C LEU A 109 -2.56 -12.33 0.89
N ALA A 110 -3.05 -11.55 1.85
CA ALA A 110 -4.38 -11.73 2.43
C ALA A 110 -5.50 -11.52 1.41
N PHE A 111 -5.36 -10.58 0.48
CA PHE A 111 -6.33 -10.33 -0.60
C PHE A 111 -6.22 -11.31 -1.77
N ALA A 112 -5.15 -12.10 -1.86
CA ALA A 112 -4.97 -13.12 -2.89
C ALA A 112 -5.54 -14.50 -2.50
N LEU A 113 -5.90 -14.68 -1.22
CA LEU A 113 -6.56 -15.87 -0.67
C LEU A 113 -8.09 -15.75 -0.77
#